data_AF-A0A1V4R2J7-F1
#
_entry.id   AF-A0A1V4R2J7-F1
#
_cell.length_a   1.000
_cell.length_b   1.000
_cell.length_c   1.000
_cell.angle_alpha   90.00
_cell.angle_beta   90.00
_cell.angle_gamma   90.00
#
_symmetry.space_group_name_H-M   'P 1'
#
loop_
_entity.id
_entity.type
_entity.pdbx_description
1 polymer ?
#
loop_
_entity_poly.entity_id
_entity_poly.type
_entity_poly.pdbx_seq_one_letter_code
_entity_poly.pdbx_strand_id
1 'polypeptide(L)' 'KGKKNKIYYTCSNYPKCKFITNKKPVAIKCPDCGAESMFEKPSRKKVKILVCEKCGKELAQ' A
#
# COMPACT_ATOMS: atom_id res chain seq x y z
N LYS A 1 -9.14 27.60 -6.04
CA LYS A 1 -10.08 26.53 -5.61
C LYS A 1 -9.58 25.21 -6.21
N GLY A 2 -9.18 24.23 -5.40
CA GLY A 2 -8.79 22.91 -5.90
C GLY A 2 -8.94 21.88 -4.78
N LYS A 3 -10.04 21.12 -4.80
CA LYS A 3 -10.25 20.02 -3.85
C LYS A 3 -9.23 18.94 -4.22
N LYS A 4 -8.16 18.82 -3.44
CA LYS A 4 -7.21 17.71 -3.56
C LYS A 4 -7.97 16.45 -3.14
N ASN A 5 -8.52 15.72 -4.11
CA ASN A 5 -9.12 14.41 -3.88
C ASN A 5 -8.00 13.48 -3.37
N LYS A 6 -7.86 13.34 -2.05
CA LYS A 6 -7.04 12.29 -1.44
C LYS A 6 -7.74 10.97 -1.73
N ILE A 7 -7.05 10.07 -2.44
CA ILE A 7 -7.54 8.73 -2.72
C ILE A 7 -7.24 7.88 -1.49
N TYR A 8 -8.29 7.37 -0.84
CA TYR A 8 -8.17 6.42 0.24
C TYR A 8 -8.58 5.04 -0.27
N TYR A 9 -7.79 4.03 0.08
CA TYR A 9 -8.11 2.64 -0.20
C TYR A 9 -8.78 2.05 1.02
N THR A 10 -10.00 1.56 0.83
CA THR A 10 -10.78 0.88 1.86
C THR A 10 -11.09 -0.53 1.40
N CYS A 11 -11.24 -1.46 2.34
CA CYS A 11 -11.71 -2.80 2.00
C CYS A 11 -13.16 -2.73 1.51
N SER A 12 -13.49 -3.47 0.44
CA SER A 12 -14.85 -3.56 -0.09
C SER A 12 -15.88 -4.14 0.90
N ASN A 13 -15.42 -4.74 2.01
CA ASN A 13 -16.26 -5.43 2.99
C ASN A 13 -16.62 -4.54 4.21
N TYR A 14 -16.93 -3.27 4.01
CA TYR A 14 -17.41 -2.38 5.06
C TYR A 14 -18.86 -2.76 5.45
N PRO A 15 -19.24 -2.86 6.75
CA PRO A 15 -18.53 -2.45 7.97
C PRO A 15 -17.64 -3.51 8.64
N LYS A 16 -17.55 -4.73 8.08
CA LYS A 16 -16.77 -5.83 8.66
C LYS A 16 -15.26 -5.59 8.62
N CYS A 17 -14.77 -4.83 7.64
CA CYS A 17 -13.37 -4.46 7.52
C CYS A 17 -13.22 -2.93 7.53
N LYS A 18 -12.64 -2.40 8.62
CA LYS A 18 -12.38 -0.96 8.85
C LYS A 18 -10.98 -0.54 8.39
N PHE A 19 -10.39 -1.30 7.47
CA PHE A 19 -9.05 -1.00 6.95
C PHE A 19 -9.13 0.20 6.01
N ILE A 20 -8.51 1.31 6.40
CA ILE A 20 -8.46 2.57 5.64
C ILE A 20 -6.99 2.97 5.54
N THR A 21 -6.48 3.08 4.33
CA THR A 21 -5.10 3.50 4.09
C THR A 21 -5.03 4.54 2.97
N ASN A 22 -4.12 5.50 3.12
CA ASN A 22 -3.80 6.48 2.08
C ASN A 22 -2.68 5.96 1.14
N LYS A 23 -2.14 4.78 1.42
CA LYS A 23 -1.16 4.10 0.56
C LYS A 23 -1.87 2.99 -0.20
N LYS A 24 -1.52 2.79 -1.47
CA LYS A 24 -2.14 1.76 -2.28
C LYS A 24 -1.70 0.37 -1.77
N PRO A 25 -2.60 -0.48 -1.23
CA PRO A 25 -2.25 -1.85 -0.93
C PRO A 25 -2.04 -2.61 -2.25
N VAL A 26 -0.96 -3.37 -2.31
CA VAL A 26 -0.65 -4.28 -3.41
C VAL A 26 -0.68 -5.71 -2.89
N ALA A 27 -1.29 -6.61 -3.65
CA ALA A 27 -1.35 -8.04 -3.34
C ALA A 27 -0.03 -8.72 -3.75
N ILE A 28 1.08 -8.22 -3.21
CA ILE A 28 2.43 -8.72 -3.49
C ILE A 28 2.94 -9.40 -2.24
N LYS A 29 3.44 -10.62 -2.43
CA LYS A 29 4.05 -11.39 -1.36
C LYS A 29 5.45 -10.85 -1.05
N CYS A 30 5.71 -10.57 0.22
CA CYS A 30 7.04 -10.20 0.66
C CYS A 30 7.93 -11.45 0.71
N PRO A 31 9.04 -11.51 -0.06
CA PRO A 31 9.93 -12.67 -0.05
C PRO A 31 10.70 -12.83 1.26
N ASP A 32 10.74 -11.80 2.10
CA ASP A 32 11.56 -11.74 3.31
C ASP A 32 10.81 -12.27 4.55
N CYS A 33 9.51 -11.95 4.68
CA CYS A 33 8.69 -12.32 5.84
C CYS A 33 7.43 -13.13 5.49
N GLY A 34 7.15 -13.34 4.20
CA GLY A 34 5.97 -14.06 3.74
C GLY A 34 4.65 -13.29 3.86
N ALA A 35 4.67 -11.98 4.12
CA ALA A 35 3.45 -11.16 4.12
C ALA A 35 2.75 -11.23 2.75
N GLU A 36 1.42 -11.33 2.72
CA GLU A 36 0.65 -11.47 1.47
C GLU A 36 0.33 -10.13 0.79
N SER A 37 0.53 -9.04 1.52
CA SER A 37 0.29 -7.67 1.08
C SER A 37 1.45 -6.74 1.40
N MET A 38 1.68 -5.77 0.52
CA MET A 38 2.64 -4.68 0.68
C MET A 38 1.97 -3.34 0.32
N PHE A 39 2.60 -2.22 0.63
CA PHE A 39 2.08 -0.89 0.31
C PHE A 39 2.94 -0.17 -0.72
N GLU A 40 2.33 0.37 -1.76
CA GLU A 40 3.04 1.23 -2.71
C GLU A 40 3.36 2.59 -2.07
N LYS A 41 4.64 2.94 -2.12
CA LYS A 41 5.23 4.22 -1.73
C LYS A 41 5.72 4.91 -3.00
N PRO A 42 5.30 6.17 -3.24
CA PRO A 42 5.82 6.94 -4.34
C PRO A 42 7.30 7.25 -4.10
N SER A 43 8.14 6.99 -5.09
CA SER A 43 9.56 7.36 -5.09
C SER A 43 9.83 8.45 -6.13
N ARG A 44 10.95 9.15 -5.95
CA ARG A 44 11.38 10.25 -6.83
C ARG A 44 11.80 9.76 -8.22
N LYS A 45 12.30 8.54 -8.29
CA LYS A 45 12.54 7.82 -9.55
C LYS A 45 11.22 7.21 -9.98
N LYS A 46 10.96 7.04 -11.28
CA LYS A 46 9.73 6.42 -11.85
C LYS A 46 9.52 4.94 -11.46
N VAL A 47 10.09 4.52 -10.33
CA VAL A 47 10.11 3.18 -9.75
C VAL A 47 9.12 3.17 -8.60
N LYS A 48 8.26 2.16 -8.54
CA LYS A 48 7.26 2.04 -7.48
C LYS A 48 7.89 1.26 -6.33
N ILE A 49 7.97 1.85 -5.14
CA ILE A 49 8.59 1.18 -4.00
C ILE A 49 7.49 0.53 -3.18
N LEU A 50 7.55 -0.78 -2.98
CA LEU A 50 6.61 -1.54 -2.17
C LEU A 50 7.19 -1.71 -0.78
N VAL A 51 6.47 -1.30 0.25
CA VAL A 51 6.91 -1.43 1.64
C VAL A 51 6.09 -2.52 2.31
N CYS A 52 6.77 -3.51 2.89
CA CYS A 52 6.11 -4.55 3.64
C CYS A 52 5.50 -3.97 4.93
N GLU A 53 4.25 -4.34 5.19
CA GLU A 53 3.55 -3.93 6.42
C GLU A 53 4.01 -4.70 7.66
N LYS A 54 4.52 -5.93 7.47
CA LYS A 54 4.99 -6.81 8.56
C LYS A 54 6.43 -6.55 8.97
N CYS A 55 7.35 -6.44 8.01
CA CYS A 55 8.80 -6.35 8.28
C CYS A 55 9.46 -5.04 7.85
N GLY A 56 8.75 -4.13 7.18
CA GLY A 56 9.29 -2.84 6.75
C GLY A 56 10.24 -2.90 5.54
N LYS A 57 10.45 -4.06 4.92
CA LYS A 57 11.28 -4.21 3.71
C LYS A 57 10.72 -3.42 2.54
N GLU A 58 11.60 -2.76 1.81
CA GLU A 58 11.28 -1.98 0.61
C GLU A 58 11.67 -2.79 -0.65
N LEU A 59 10.71 -3.07 -1.54
CA LEU A 59 10.90 -3.72 -2.83
C LEU A 59 10.74 -2.68 -3.94
N ALA A 60 11.70 -2.56 -4.84
CA ALA A 60 11.54 -1.73 -6.03
C ALA A 60 10.84 -2.53 -7.14
N GLN A 61 9.74 -1.99 -7.66
CA GLN A 61 9.03 -2.47 -8.84
C GLN A 61 9.22 -1.51 -10.02
#